data_AF-A0A370UEL7-F1
#
_entry.id   AF-A0A370UEL7-F1
#
_cell.length_a   1.000
_cell.length_b   1.000
_cell.length_c   1.000
_cell.angle_alpha   90.00
_cell.angle_beta   90.00
_cell.angle_gamma   90.00
#
_symmetry.space_group_name_H-M   'P 1'
#
loop_
_entity.id
_entity.type
_entity.pdbx_description
1 polymer ?
#
loop_
_entity_poly.entity_id
_entity_poly.type
_entity_poly.pdbx_seq_one_letter_code
_entity_poly.pdbx_strand_id
1 'polypeptide(L)'
;MGQTYAAECDDRSAKEAAMDASEGLLGGESFRVPLVLKRHHPSKRKEVATYFQRGDLYYTLFWLVDGNCRANFIKRTQGKY
;
A
#
# COMPACT_ATOMS: atom_id res chain seq x y z
N MET A 1 8.63 21.60 25.23
CA MET A 1 9.08 20.69 24.15
C MET A 1 7.93 19.73 23.88
N GLY A 2 7.15 20.00 22.82
CA GLY A 2 5.91 19.27 22.54
C GLY A 2 6.20 17.89 21.96
N GLN A 3 5.53 16.87 22.48
CA GLN A 3 5.58 15.51 21.98
C GLN A 3 5.15 15.49 20.50
N THR A 4 6.04 15.08 19.60
CA THR A 4 5.67 14.76 18.22
C THR A 4 4.90 13.46 18.21
N TYR A 5 3.59 13.53 18.42
CA TYR A 5 2.70 12.44 18.02
C TYR A 5 2.90 12.25 16.52
N ALA A 6 3.64 11.22 16.10
CA ALA A 6 3.71 10.85 14.69
C ALA A 6 2.28 10.75 14.18
N ALA A 7 1.87 11.68 13.32
CA ALA A 7 0.53 11.69 12.76
C ALA A 7 0.29 10.34 12.07
N GLU A 8 -0.90 9.76 12.24
CA GLU A 8 -1.25 8.58 11.45
C GLU A 8 -1.18 8.97 9.97
N CYS A 9 -0.46 8.19 9.16
CA CYS A 9 -0.44 8.39 7.70
C CYS A 9 -1.89 8.32 7.19
N ASP A 10 -2.40 9.41 6.62
CA ASP A 10 -3.80 9.45 6.16
C ASP A 10 -4.05 8.46 5.01
N ASP A 11 -5.32 8.18 4.72
CA ASP A 11 -5.65 7.14 3.74
C ASP A 11 -5.17 7.47 2.33
N ARG A 12 -5.09 8.75 1.95
CA ARG A 12 -4.61 9.14 0.63
C ARG A 12 -3.11 8.90 0.56
N SER A 13 -2.35 9.44 1.51
CA SER A 13 -0.89 9.28 1.57
C SER A 13 -0.48 7.82 1.69
N ALA A 14 -1.25 7.00 2.42
CA ALA A 14 -0.98 5.57 2.54
C ALA A 14 -1.21 4.80 1.22
N LYS A 15 -2.23 5.21 0.44
CA LYS A 15 -2.47 4.65 -0.89
C LYS A 15 -1.40 5.06 -1.89
N GLU A 16 -0.97 6.32 -1.86
CA GLU A 16 0.12 6.85 -2.69
C GLU A 16 1.43 6.10 -2.40
N ALA A 17 1.82 5.98 -1.13
CA ALA A 17 3.02 5.22 -0.76
C ALA A 17 3.00 3.75 -1.21
N ALA A 18 1.83 3.10 -1.14
CA ALA A 18 1.67 1.72 -1.62
C ALA A 18 1.69 1.64 -3.15
N MET A 19 1.17 2.66 -3.86
CA MET A 19 1.22 2.77 -5.32
C MET A 19 2.65 2.91 -5.80
N ASP A 20 3.39 3.91 -5.30
CA ASP A 20 4.80 4.15 -5.66
C ASP A 20 5.65 2.88 -5.47
N ALA A 21 5.45 2.18 -4.35
CA ALA A 21 6.14 0.93 -4.07
C ALA A 21 5.73 -0.23 -5.00
N SER A 22 4.46 -0.25 -5.45
CA SER A 22 3.96 -1.25 -6.40
C SER A 22 4.49 -1.01 -7.80
N GLU A 23 4.52 0.25 -8.24
CA GLU A 23 5.08 0.67 -9.52
C GLU A 23 6.57 0.31 -9.59
N GLY A 24 7.33 0.56 -8.51
CA GLY A 24 8.72 0.14 -8.41
C GLY A 24 8.92 -1.39 -8.47
N LEU A 25 7.96 -2.19 -8.00
CA LEU A 25 8.09 -3.65 -7.93
C LEU A 25 7.64 -4.36 -9.22
N LEU A 26 6.54 -3.94 -9.83
CA LEU A 26 5.95 -4.60 -11.01
C LEU A 26 6.02 -3.77 -12.29
N GLY A 27 6.16 -2.45 -12.18
CA GLY A 27 5.99 -1.51 -13.29
C GLY A 27 4.54 -1.34 -13.74
N GLY A 28 4.29 -0.29 -14.52
CA GLY A 28 2.98 0.02 -15.09
C GLY A 28 2.10 0.83 -14.15
N GLU A 29 0.79 0.84 -14.43
CA GLU A 29 -0.21 1.57 -13.66
C GLU A 29 -1.20 0.61 -12.98
N SER A 30 -1.79 1.08 -11.88
CA SER A 30 -2.84 0.31 -11.21
C SER A 30 -4.15 0.41 -12.00
N PHE A 31 -4.72 -0.73 -12.41
CA PHE A 31 -5.99 -0.77 -13.15
C PHE A 31 -7.22 -0.47 -12.25
N ARG A 32 -7.00 -0.37 -10.94
CA ARG A 32 -8.03 -0.06 -9.95
C ARG A 32 -7.47 0.82 -8.84
N VAL A 33 -8.33 1.68 -8.28
CA VAL A 33 -7.99 2.51 -7.12
C VAL A 33 -7.56 1.63 -5.93
N PRO A 34 -6.43 1.94 -5.27
CA PRO A 34 -5.99 1.24 -4.07
C PRO A 34 -6.98 1.31 -2.91
N LEU A 35 -7.02 0.25 -2.11
CA LEU A 35 -7.93 0.12 -0.97
C LEU A 35 -7.17 -0.04 0.34
N VAL A 36 -7.57 0.72 1.36
CA VAL A 36 -7.16 0.47 2.74
C VAL A 36 -8.05 -0.65 3.28
N LEU A 37 -7.47 -1.83 3.51
CA LEU A 37 -8.19 -3.02 3.96
C LEU A 37 -8.30 -3.08 5.49
N LYS A 38 -7.26 -2.64 6.20
CA LYS A 38 -7.20 -2.68 7.66
C LYS A 38 -6.55 -1.42 8.20
N ARG A 39 -7.01 -0.99 9.38
CA ARG A 39 -6.39 0.07 10.18
C ARG A 39 -6.10 -0.50 11.56
N HIS A 40 -4.85 -0.46 11.96
CA HIS A 40 -4.44 -0.84 13.30
C HIS A 40 -4.05 0.43 14.06
N HIS A 41 -5.03 1.05 14.72
CA HIS A 41 -4.87 2.32 15.42
C HIS A 41 -3.72 2.32 16.46
N PRO A 42 -3.53 1.28 17.30
CA PRO A 42 -2.45 1.31 18.30
C PRO A 42 -1.05 1.40 17.69
N SER A 43 -0.80 0.70 16.58
CA SER A 43 0.50 0.75 15.90
C SER A 43 0.55 1.79 14.78
N LYS A 44 -0.55 2.51 14.52
CA LYS A 44 -0.70 3.45 13.41
C LYS A 44 -0.34 2.85 12.05
N ARG A 45 -0.63 1.57 11.85
CA ARG A 45 -0.33 0.84 10.60
C ARG A 45 -1.60 0.59 9.80
N LYS A 46 -1.47 0.61 8.47
CA LYS A 46 -2.54 0.28 7.54
C LYS A 46 -2.13 -0.85 6.62
N GLU A 47 -3.06 -1.74 6.34
CA GLU A 47 -2.91 -2.71 5.25
C GLU A 47 -3.54 -2.10 4.01
N VAL A 48 -2.76 -1.94 2.95
CA VAL A 48 -3.19 -1.34 1.68
C VAL A 48 -3.05 -2.37 0.56
N ALA A 49 -4.08 -2.50 -0.27
CA ALA A 49 -4.07 -3.32 -1.47
C ALA A 49 -3.99 -2.46 -2.73
N THR A 50 -3.12 -2.85 -3.66
CA THR A 50 -2.96 -2.26 -5.00
C THR A 50 -3.14 -3.31 -6.09
N TYR A 51 -3.47 -2.89 -7.31
CA TYR A 51 -3.99 -3.76 -8.37
C TYR A 51 -3.27 -3.54 -9.69
N PHE A 52 -2.33 -4.41 -10.03
CA PHE A 52 -1.44 -4.22 -11.19
C PHE A 52 -1.61 -5.33 -12.21
N GLN A 53 -1.50 -4.99 -13.48
CA GLN A 53 -1.46 -5.94 -14.58
C GLN A 53 -0.04 -5.98 -15.16
N ARG A 54 0.49 -7.18 -15.42
CA ARG A 54 1.75 -7.36 -16.14
C ARG A 54 1.60 -8.47 -17.17
N GLY A 55 1.60 -8.08 -18.45
CA GLY A 55 1.15 -8.95 -19.53
C GLY A 55 -0.31 -9.33 -19.31
N ASP A 56 -0.60 -10.62 -19.34
CA ASP A 56 -1.95 -11.16 -19.16
C ASP A 56 -2.27 -11.52 -17.69
N LEU A 57 -1.38 -11.19 -16.76
CA LEU A 57 -1.51 -11.56 -15.35
C LEU A 57 -1.96 -10.38 -14.50
N TYR A 58 -2.99 -10.60 -13.68
CA TYR A 58 -3.51 -9.65 -12.70
C TYR A 58 -2.99 -9.94 -11.29
N TYR A 59 -2.36 -8.94 -10.70
CA TYR A 59 -1.75 -9.00 -9.37
C TYR A 59 -2.52 -8.12 -8.39
N THR A 60 -2.67 -8.63 -7.17
CA THR A 60 -2.97 -7.81 -5.99
C THR A 60 -1.76 -7.85 -5.08
N LEU A 61 -1.23 -6.68 -4.74
CA LEU A 61 -0.11 -6.52 -3.82
C LEU A 61 -0.65 -5.98 -2.49
N PHE A 62 -0.11 -6.49 -1.40
CA PHE A 62 -0.50 -6.11 -0.04
C PHE A 62 0.68 -5.47 0.66
N TRP A 63 0.46 -4.27 1.16
CA TRP A 63 1.46 -3.42 1.79
C TRP A 63 1.09 -3.11 3.23
N LEU A 64 2.08 -3.09 4.11
CA LEU A 64 1.97 -2.55 5.45
C LEU A 64 2.54 -1.14 5.47
N VAL A 65 1.66 -0.14 5.52
CA VAL A 65 2.05 1.27 5.59
C VAL A 65 2.14 1.70 7.05
N ASP A 66 3.27 2.28 7.45
CA ASP A 66 3.48 2.79 8.81
C ASP A 66 3.05 4.25 8.99
N GLY A 67 3.16 4.76 10.22
CA GLY A 67 2.83 6.15 10.55
C GLY A 67 3.71 7.20 9.86
N ASN A 68 4.83 6.81 9.25
CA ASN A 68 5.69 7.69 8.46
C ASN A 68 5.42 7.54 6.94
N CYS A 69 4.28 6.97 6.57
CA CYS A 69 3.89 6.67 5.19
C CYS A 69 4.89 5.80 4.44
N ARG A 70 5.61 4.90 5.13
CA ARG A 70 6.49 3.92 4.46
C ARG A 70 5.75 2.63 4.18
N ALA A 71 5.68 2.24 2.93
CA ALA A 71 5.08 0.98 2.49
C ALA A 71 6.08 -0.18 2.59
N ASN A 72 5.73 -1.22 3.35
CA ASN A 72 6.51 -2.45 3.47
C ASN A 72 5.78 -3.58 2.78
N PHE A 73 6.47 -4.32 1.90
CA PHE A 73 5.87 -5.42 1.16
C PHE A 73 5.51 -6.57 2.10
N ILE A 74 4.27 -7.06 2.03
CA ILE A 74 3.83 -8.24 2.79
C ILE A 74 3.77 -9.47 1.87
N LYS A 75 3.00 -9.35 0.79
CA LYS A 75 2.71 -10.45 -0.15
C LYS A 75 2.07 -9.94 -1.42
N ARG A 76 1.99 -10.80 -2.43
CA ARG A 76 1.21 -10.61 -3.66
C ARG A 76 0.47 -11.89 -4.06
N THR A 77 -0.58 -11.78 -4.86
CA THR A 77 -1.17 -12.93 -5.55
C THR A 77 -0.19 -13.49 -6.59
N GLN A 78 -0.38 -14.76 -7.00
CA GLN A 78 0.50 -15.40 -7.99
C GLN A 78 0.26 -14.93 -9.44
N GLY A 79 -0.57 -13.91 -9.67
CA GLY A 79 -1.07 -13.58 -10.99
C GLY A 79 -2.17 -14.57 -11.38
N LYS A 80 -3.34 -14.06 -11.78
CA LYS A 80 -4.36 -14.87 -12.45
C LYS A 80 -4.72 -14.21 -13.77
N TYR A 81 -5.05 -15.04 -14.76
CA TYR A 81 -5.63 -14.63 -16.04
C TYR A 81 -7.11 -14.33 -15.86
#